data_AF-A0A7V2Q8Q0-F1
#
_entry.id   AF-A0A7V2Q8Q0-F1
#
_cell.length_a   1.000
_cell.length_b   1.000
_cell.length_c   1.000
_cell.angle_alpha   90.00
_cell.angle_beta   90.00
_cell.angle_gamma   90.00
#
_symmetry.space_group_name_H-M   'P 1'
#
loop_
_entity.id
_entity.type
_entity.pdbx_description
1 polymer ?
#
loop_
_entity_poly.entity_id
_entity_poly.type
_entity_poly.pdbx_seq_one_letter_code
_entity_poly.pdbx_strand_id
1 'polypeptide(L)'
;MNRTTLFTIALLALFIPGLLPHPTAVAQSGPDYRFGVVEAYAAPNAAAALGAGWTRVTFEWNGIQTNSPAEWNVTPISDEALANELAQGRQVTGLLITTPGWATDVGIGPGVPQGLYLPTDDPNNLWANFVRTIVGRYAGRIDHWTIWNEPEIPAGSPDMTWGGSVDDFVQLLRVAYTVANEANPNAVIHMAAVTHWHNEHWFGKFLEALVADPNAAANNYYFDVSTFHLYHEPEKIYDVVAHYRRMMHDYGLYKPTWIAETNAYLSRVSEVEQAFFIVQAFSLEIAAGAERIAVYKMADTPTDQAADPEPFGLVRMDGSRRDAFTAYQVATNYLSGFRSGDWERRDEISIVTVDRGQRTTTVVWARTPEPQTAMIPARTTQALLVDVWGAAHYVYPERGYYYVDLAGADCSAGCQMGGPPLMLVEEAPANADAVVAPSSPTPPGAPDPNVTPDPDAWPTPTPTFTPTPTPTPTLTPTPTPTSTPTNTPTPTPTLTPTPTLTPTATPIPVPTSDIPAGRPWILIGVLALVMGGTAVVVDRGR
;
A
#
# COMPACT_ATOMS: atom_id res chain seq x y z
N MET A 1 51.03 -54.21 39.62
CA MET A 1 50.72 -52.90 40.25
C MET A 1 49.49 -52.32 39.58
N ASN A 2 48.51 -52.00 40.42
CA ASN A 2 47.31 -51.16 40.27
C ASN A 2 46.23 -51.40 39.20
N ARG A 3 45.04 -51.67 39.76
CA ARG A 3 43.69 -51.71 39.21
C ARG A 3 43.22 -50.34 38.72
N THR A 4 42.50 -50.36 37.60
CA THR A 4 41.74 -49.27 37.00
C THR A 4 40.40 -49.10 37.74
N THR A 5 40.10 -47.90 38.24
CA THR A 5 38.80 -47.55 38.81
C THR A 5 38.19 -46.44 37.95
N LEU A 6 37.06 -46.74 37.30
CA LEU A 6 36.20 -45.74 36.65
C LEU A 6 35.42 -44.97 37.72
N PHE A 7 35.44 -43.64 37.64
CA PHE A 7 34.54 -42.77 38.40
C PHE A 7 33.36 -42.37 37.52
N THR A 8 32.16 -42.72 37.97
CA THR A 8 30.87 -42.24 37.45
C THR A 8 30.55 -40.91 38.13
N ILE A 9 30.43 -39.82 37.37
CA ILE A 9 29.92 -38.53 37.88
C ILE A 9 28.44 -38.44 37.52
N ALA A 10 27.57 -38.47 38.52
CA ALA A 10 26.15 -38.17 38.40
C ALA A 10 25.96 -36.65 38.49
N LEU A 11 25.39 -36.03 37.43
CA LEU A 11 25.00 -34.63 37.43
C LEU A 11 23.53 -34.52 37.87
N LEU A 12 23.28 -33.96 39.05
CA LEU A 12 21.95 -33.54 39.49
C LEU A 12 21.59 -32.23 38.76
N ALA A 13 20.58 -32.25 37.90
CA ALA A 13 19.98 -31.05 37.34
C ALA A 13 18.92 -30.49 38.31
N LEU A 14 19.22 -29.37 38.96
CA LEU A 14 18.25 -28.56 39.69
C LEU A 14 17.41 -27.77 38.68
N PHE A 15 16.11 -28.09 38.60
CA PHE A 15 15.12 -27.27 37.91
C PHE A 15 14.81 -26.02 38.74
N ILE A 16 15.35 -24.88 38.32
CA ILE A 16 14.89 -23.56 38.75
C ILE A 16 13.89 -23.09 37.70
N PRO A 17 12.61 -22.81 38.03
CA PRO A 17 11.68 -22.23 37.07
C PRO A 17 12.11 -20.78 36.83
N GLY A 18 12.87 -20.56 35.76
CA GLY A 18 13.18 -19.23 35.27
C GLY A 18 11.91 -18.62 34.69
N LEU A 19 11.42 -17.56 35.35
CA LEU A 19 10.55 -16.56 34.72
C LEU A 19 11.31 -15.97 33.54
N LEU A 20 11.11 -16.55 32.35
CA LEU A 20 11.49 -15.88 31.12
C LEU A 20 10.57 -14.66 30.99
N PRO A 21 11.12 -13.43 30.86
CA PRO A 21 10.30 -12.28 30.52
C PRO A 21 9.64 -12.60 29.17
N HIS A 22 8.32 -12.66 29.17
CA HIS A 22 7.57 -12.68 27.91
C HIS A 22 7.98 -11.41 27.15
N PRO A 23 8.22 -11.47 25.83
CA PRO A 23 8.38 -10.25 25.05
C PRO A 23 7.10 -9.44 25.21
N THR A 24 7.12 -8.43 26.08
CA THR A 24 6.12 -7.38 26.11
C THR A 24 6.09 -6.81 24.70
N ALA A 25 4.94 -6.92 24.04
CA ALA A 25 4.68 -6.24 22.79
C ALA A 25 5.07 -4.78 22.99
N VAL A 26 6.17 -4.36 22.35
CA VAL A 26 6.52 -2.95 22.32
C VAL A 26 5.38 -2.30 21.57
N ALA A 27 4.59 -1.48 22.28
CA ALA A 27 3.60 -0.63 21.64
C ALA A 27 4.34 0.17 20.57
N GLN A 28 4.00 -0.05 19.30
CA GLN A 28 4.64 0.64 18.19
C GLN A 28 4.41 2.14 18.38
N SER A 29 5.48 2.87 18.67
CA SER A 29 5.43 4.33 18.75
C SER A 29 5.38 4.88 17.34
N GLY A 30 4.24 5.44 16.94
CA GLY A 30 4.03 6.01 15.61
C GLY A 30 3.05 5.22 14.75
N PRO A 31 2.80 5.68 13.52
CA PRO A 31 1.85 5.02 12.64
C PRO A 31 2.32 3.62 12.23
N ASP A 32 1.37 2.80 11.81
CA ASP A 32 1.65 1.43 11.43
C ASP A 32 2.43 1.38 10.11
N TYR A 33 3.72 1.04 10.17
CA TYR A 33 4.61 0.93 9.03
C TYR A 33 4.08 0.00 7.91
N ARG A 34 3.09 -0.86 8.18
CA ARG A 34 2.51 -1.74 7.16
C ARG A 34 1.63 -1.01 6.16
N PHE A 35 1.12 0.17 6.52
CA PHE A 35 0.22 0.96 5.69
C PHE A 35 0.85 2.29 5.29
N GLY A 36 0.83 2.60 4.00
CA GLY A 36 1.44 3.79 3.44
C GLY A 36 0.48 4.56 2.54
N VAL A 37 0.97 5.69 2.07
CA VAL A 37 0.30 6.52 1.06
C VAL A 37 1.37 7.10 0.15
N VAL A 38 1.14 7.06 -1.16
CA VAL A 38 2.12 7.58 -2.12
C VAL A 38 2.13 9.12 -2.08
N GLU A 39 3.34 9.70 -2.10
CA GLU A 39 3.57 11.15 -2.11
C GLU A 39 2.91 11.90 -0.95
N ALA A 40 3.03 11.36 0.27
CA ALA A 40 2.52 11.97 1.51
C ALA A 40 2.91 13.45 1.68
N TYR A 41 4.10 13.82 1.19
CA TYR A 41 4.64 15.18 1.22
C TYR A 41 3.84 16.20 0.40
N ALA A 42 2.94 15.77 -0.49
CA ALA A 42 2.03 16.65 -1.22
C ALA A 42 0.98 17.29 -0.30
N ALA A 43 0.62 16.63 0.81
CA ALA A 43 -0.29 17.17 1.82
C ALA A 43 0.12 16.71 3.24
N PRO A 44 1.25 17.22 3.78
CA PRO A 44 1.92 16.63 4.94
C PRO A 44 1.09 16.64 6.22
N ASN A 45 0.27 17.68 6.44
CA ASN A 45 -0.65 17.75 7.56
C ASN A 45 -1.78 16.71 7.46
N ALA A 46 -2.27 16.48 6.23
CA ALA A 46 -3.27 15.46 5.98
C ALA A 46 -2.67 14.06 6.13
N ALA A 47 -1.44 13.82 5.65
CA ALA A 47 -0.72 12.58 5.85
C ALA A 47 -0.47 12.25 7.33
N ALA A 48 -0.12 13.25 8.14
CA ALA A 48 0.01 13.09 9.59
C ALA A 48 -1.33 12.74 10.26
N ALA A 49 -2.42 13.41 9.86
CA ALA A 49 -3.75 13.10 10.36
C ALA A 49 -4.26 11.72 9.89
N LEU A 50 -3.88 11.30 8.68
CA LEU A 50 -4.22 10.01 8.09
C LEU A 50 -3.58 8.86 8.88
N GLY A 51 -2.40 9.09 9.46
CA GLY A 51 -1.62 8.05 10.13
C GLY A 51 -0.92 7.12 9.15
N ALA A 52 -0.48 7.62 8.00
CA ALA A 52 0.36 6.84 7.08
C ALA A 52 1.67 6.48 7.78
N GLY A 53 2.09 5.22 7.73
CA GLY A 53 3.35 4.73 8.30
C GLY A 53 4.53 4.80 7.34
N TRP A 54 4.28 4.93 6.05
CA TRP A 54 5.32 5.13 5.05
C TRP A 54 4.82 5.87 3.81
N THR A 55 5.75 6.42 3.03
CA THR A 55 5.49 7.09 1.75
C THR A 55 6.51 6.69 0.69
N ARG A 56 6.10 6.75 -0.58
CA ARG A 56 6.98 6.63 -1.74
C ARG A 56 7.22 7.99 -2.38
N VAL A 57 8.46 8.24 -2.80
CA VAL A 57 8.92 9.44 -3.51
C VAL A 57 9.48 9.02 -4.87
N THR A 58 9.02 9.67 -5.94
CA THR A 58 9.44 9.38 -7.32
C THR A 58 10.64 10.26 -7.70
N PHE A 59 11.84 9.69 -7.73
CA PHE A 59 13.07 10.36 -8.14
C PHE A 59 13.32 10.15 -9.63
N GLU A 60 12.92 11.13 -10.44
CA GLU A 60 13.15 11.14 -11.88
C GLU A 60 14.57 11.62 -12.19
N TRP A 61 15.39 10.77 -12.80
CA TRP A 61 16.78 11.11 -13.12
C TRP A 61 16.86 12.29 -14.10
N ASN A 62 15.96 12.35 -15.09
CA ASN A 62 15.87 13.47 -16.03
C ASN A 62 15.46 14.81 -15.36
N GLY A 63 14.74 14.78 -14.24
CA GLY A 63 14.44 15.96 -13.43
C GLY A 63 15.63 16.40 -12.56
N ILE A 64 16.36 15.43 -12.01
CA ILE A 64 17.50 15.67 -11.11
C ILE A 64 18.74 16.14 -11.87
N GLN A 65 19.04 15.53 -13.03
CA GLN A 65 20.21 15.84 -13.87
C GLN A 65 19.77 16.18 -15.29
N THR A 66 19.08 17.30 -15.45
CA THR A 66 18.39 17.65 -16.70
C THR A 66 19.33 17.79 -17.89
N ASN A 67 20.44 18.50 -17.75
CA ASN A 67 21.30 18.84 -18.88
C ASN A 67 22.66 18.14 -18.86
N SER A 68 23.15 17.73 -17.69
CA SER A 68 24.50 17.14 -17.57
C SER A 68 24.70 16.31 -16.31
N PRO A 69 25.71 15.43 -16.25
CA PRO A 69 26.05 14.66 -15.04
C PRO A 69 26.57 15.51 -13.88
N ALA A 70 26.94 16.78 -14.11
CA ALA A 70 27.39 17.69 -13.07
C ALA A 70 26.25 18.49 -12.41
N GLU A 71 25.06 18.49 -13.04
CA GLU A 71 23.87 19.14 -12.51
C GLU A 71 23.23 18.28 -11.41
N TRP A 72 22.67 18.92 -10.38
CA TRP A 72 21.93 18.25 -9.32
C TRP A 72 20.78 19.14 -8.80
N ASN A 73 19.59 18.94 -9.36
CA ASN A 73 18.37 19.60 -8.93
C ASN A 73 17.74 18.83 -7.76
N VAL A 74 17.42 19.53 -6.67
CA VAL A 74 16.79 18.93 -5.49
C VAL A 74 15.27 18.80 -5.74
N THR A 75 14.89 17.72 -6.41
CA THR A 75 13.52 17.38 -6.79
C THR A 75 13.31 15.86 -6.62
N PRO A 76 12.08 15.37 -6.31
CA PRO A 76 10.85 16.13 -6.03
C PRO A 76 10.74 16.60 -4.57
N ILE A 77 11.60 16.10 -3.69
CA ILE A 77 11.51 16.35 -2.24
C ILE A 77 12.73 17.13 -1.73
N SER A 78 12.48 18.20 -0.97
CA SER A 78 13.53 18.95 -0.28
C SER A 78 14.01 18.21 0.97
N ASP A 79 15.22 18.52 1.45
CA ASP A 79 15.74 17.94 2.70
C ASP A 79 14.85 18.30 3.92
N GLU A 80 14.20 19.47 3.91
CA GLU A 80 13.24 19.89 4.94
C GLU A 80 11.95 19.06 4.89
N ALA A 81 11.37 18.86 3.70
CA ALA A 81 10.18 18.03 3.53
C ALA A 81 10.46 16.58 3.92
N LEU A 82 11.61 16.02 3.53
CA LEU A 82 12.07 14.70 3.95
C LEU A 82 12.21 14.61 5.47
N ALA A 83 12.84 15.61 6.11
CA ALA A 83 12.98 15.64 7.56
C ALA A 83 11.61 15.70 8.27
N ASN A 84 10.64 16.41 7.70
CA ASN A 84 9.27 16.44 8.22
C ASN A 84 8.59 15.07 8.14
N GLU A 85 8.73 14.33 7.02
CA GLU A 85 8.20 12.97 6.91
C GLU A 85 8.78 12.05 8.01
N LEU A 86 10.09 12.07 8.19
CA LEU A 86 10.78 11.26 9.21
C LEU A 86 10.37 11.67 10.64
N ALA A 87 10.20 12.96 10.90
CA ALA A 87 9.76 13.47 12.21
C ALA A 87 8.34 13.03 12.59
N GLN A 88 7.49 12.72 11.59
CA GLN A 88 6.15 12.15 11.80
C GLN A 88 6.18 10.61 11.96
N GLY A 89 7.36 10.00 12.00
CA GLY A 89 7.54 8.55 12.11
C GLY A 89 7.23 7.80 10.81
N ARG A 90 7.22 8.48 9.65
CA ARG A 90 7.01 7.84 8.35
C ARG A 90 8.32 7.34 7.77
N GLN A 91 8.34 6.08 7.35
CA GLN A 91 9.40 5.56 6.50
C GLN A 91 9.27 6.18 5.10
N VAL A 92 10.36 6.71 4.56
CA VAL A 92 10.41 7.22 3.19
C VAL A 92 11.12 6.21 2.31
N THR A 93 10.49 5.88 1.19
CA THR A 93 11.02 4.98 0.15
C THR A 93 11.20 5.75 -1.15
N GLY A 94 12.26 5.44 -1.90
CA GLY A 94 12.55 6.07 -3.19
C GLY A 94 12.20 5.13 -4.35
N LEU A 95 11.68 5.70 -5.43
CA LEU A 95 11.57 5.04 -6.73
C LEU A 95 12.49 5.77 -7.68
N LEU A 96 13.47 5.08 -8.27
CA LEU A 96 14.35 5.63 -9.30
C LEU A 96 13.78 5.34 -10.68
N ILE A 97 13.59 6.36 -11.51
CA ILE A 97 12.99 6.24 -12.84
C ILE A 97 13.60 7.25 -13.81
N THR A 98 13.36 7.01 -15.09
CA THR A 98 13.74 7.81 -16.26
C THR A 98 15.24 7.87 -16.48
N THR A 99 15.62 8.23 -17.71
CA THR A 99 17.00 8.49 -18.08
C THR A 99 17.03 9.82 -18.82
N PRO A 100 17.88 10.79 -18.43
CA PRO A 100 18.05 12.03 -19.17
C PRO A 100 18.40 11.76 -20.64
N GLY A 101 17.99 12.66 -21.54
CA GLY A 101 18.29 12.50 -22.97
C GLY A 101 19.78 12.40 -23.28
N TRP A 102 20.64 13.11 -22.52
CA TRP A 102 22.10 13.05 -22.67
C TRP A 102 22.71 11.72 -22.19
N ALA A 103 22.01 11.00 -21.30
CA ALA A 103 22.46 9.74 -20.71
C ALA A 103 21.82 8.51 -21.37
N THR A 104 20.85 8.70 -22.28
CA THR A 104 20.12 7.59 -22.93
C THR A 104 20.94 7.00 -24.08
N ASP A 105 21.06 5.69 -24.13
CA ASP A 105 21.56 4.93 -25.28
C ASP A 105 20.39 4.61 -26.23
N VAL A 106 20.12 5.56 -27.13
CA VAL A 106 19.06 5.43 -28.14
C VAL A 106 19.30 4.27 -29.12
N GLY A 107 20.52 3.71 -29.18
CA GLY A 107 20.85 2.56 -30.02
C GLY A 107 20.31 1.24 -29.46
N ILE A 108 20.09 1.17 -28.14
CA ILE A 108 19.48 0.00 -27.48
C ILE A 108 17.98 0.23 -27.30
N GLY A 109 17.60 1.37 -26.70
CA GLY A 109 16.20 1.72 -26.52
C GLY A 109 16.00 2.94 -25.61
N PRO A 110 14.84 3.63 -25.72
CA PRO A 110 14.48 4.71 -24.79
C PRO A 110 14.61 4.27 -23.32
N GLY A 111 15.15 5.13 -22.47
CA GLY A 111 15.33 4.84 -21.05
C GLY A 111 16.55 3.98 -20.71
N VAL A 112 17.18 3.27 -21.66
CA VAL A 112 18.40 2.48 -21.40
C VAL A 112 19.60 3.43 -21.21
N PRO A 113 20.34 3.38 -20.10
CA PRO A 113 21.47 4.28 -19.88
C PRO A 113 22.73 3.93 -20.69
N GLN A 114 23.46 4.94 -21.15
CA GLN A 114 24.78 4.75 -21.79
C GLN A 114 25.77 4.13 -20.81
N GLY A 115 26.58 3.20 -21.32
CA GLY A 115 27.59 2.51 -20.54
C GLY A 115 27.01 1.51 -19.51
N LEU A 116 25.73 1.14 -19.61
CA LEU A 116 25.07 0.19 -18.70
C LEU A 116 25.81 -1.15 -18.54
N TYR A 117 26.52 -1.58 -19.58
CA TYR A 117 27.29 -2.82 -19.64
C TYR A 117 28.77 -2.67 -19.24
N LEU A 118 29.23 -1.45 -18.93
CA LEU A 118 30.58 -1.23 -18.40
C LEU A 118 30.65 -1.64 -16.92
N PRO A 119 31.86 -1.91 -16.38
CA PRO A 119 32.05 -2.12 -14.94
C PRO A 119 31.38 -1.04 -14.09
N THR A 120 30.91 -1.38 -12.89
CA THR A 120 30.18 -0.45 -12.01
C THR A 120 31.05 0.69 -11.48
N ASP A 121 32.38 0.53 -11.50
CA ASP A 121 33.38 1.55 -11.16
C ASP A 121 33.89 2.34 -12.38
N ASP A 122 33.45 2.00 -13.60
CA ASP A 122 33.80 2.76 -14.80
C ASP A 122 33.09 4.14 -14.77
N PRO A 123 33.83 5.24 -14.96
CA PRO A 123 33.24 6.58 -14.96
C PRO A 123 32.22 6.80 -16.08
N ASN A 124 32.18 5.95 -17.11
CA ASN A 124 31.20 6.01 -18.19
C ASN A 124 29.98 5.12 -17.96
N ASN A 125 29.92 4.33 -16.87
CA ASN A 125 28.66 3.69 -16.46
C ASN A 125 27.77 4.75 -15.78
N LEU A 126 26.98 5.45 -16.59
CA LEU A 126 26.23 6.63 -16.13
C LEU A 126 25.16 6.27 -15.09
N TRP A 127 24.53 5.11 -15.24
CA TRP A 127 23.57 4.61 -14.28
C TRP A 127 24.21 4.29 -12.93
N ALA A 128 25.36 3.61 -12.93
CA ALA A 128 26.11 3.35 -11.70
C ALA A 128 26.47 4.65 -10.97
N ASN A 129 26.93 5.67 -11.70
CA ASN A 129 27.26 6.96 -11.08
C ASN A 129 26.06 7.66 -10.47
N PHE A 130 24.91 7.64 -11.15
CA PHE A 130 23.69 8.22 -10.63
C PHE A 130 23.20 7.47 -9.38
N VAL A 131 23.09 6.15 -9.42
CA VAL A 131 22.68 5.32 -8.27
C VAL A 131 23.60 5.56 -7.07
N ARG A 132 24.92 5.55 -7.28
CA ARG A 132 25.90 5.82 -6.22
C ARG A 132 25.67 7.17 -5.55
N THR A 133 25.40 8.19 -6.36
CA THR A 133 25.21 9.55 -5.88
C THR A 133 23.90 9.68 -5.10
N ILE A 134 22.79 9.19 -5.65
CA ILE A 134 21.47 9.37 -5.02
C ILE A 134 21.31 8.51 -3.77
N VAL A 135 21.70 7.23 -3.82
CA VAL A 135 21.62 6.33 -2.67
C VAL A 135 22.58 6.80 -1.57
N GLY A 136 23.79 7.21 -1.93
CA GLY A 136 24.76 7.78 -0.97
C GLY A 136 24.28 9.09 -0.34
N ARG A 137 23.63 9.97 -1.11
CA ARG A 137 23.08 11.24 -0.60
C ARG A 137 22.02 11.03 0.48
N TYR A 138 21.17 10.02 0.31
CA TYR A 138 20.03 9.76 1.19
C TYR A 138 20.23 8.61 2.19
N ALA A 139 21.43 8.01 2.24
CA ALA A 139 21.76 6.93 3.17
C ALA A 139 21.38 7.26 4.62
N GLY A 140 20.66 6.34 5.28
CA GLY A 140 20.15 6.50 6.65
C GLY A 140 18.89 7.38 6.77
N ARG A 141 18.38 7.92 5.66
CA ARG A 141 17.10 8.65 5.57
C ARG A 141 16.12 8.00 4.58
N ILE A 142 16.64 7.42 3.50
CA ILE A 142 15.93 6.58 2.55
C ILE A 142 16.80 5.35 2.28
N ASP A 143 16.35 4.20 2.78
CA ASP A 143 17.07 2.93 2.63
C ASP A 143 16.38 1.99 1.64
N HIS A 144 15.09 2.17 1.36
CA HIS A 144 14.35 1.37 0.38
C HIS A 144 14.31 2.06 -0.99
N TRP A 145 14.75 1.34 -2.04
CA TRP A 145 14.84 1.85 -3.41
C TRP A 145 14.19 0.91 -4.42
N THR A 146 13.09 1.33 -5.02
CA THR A 146 12.45 0.69 -6.17
C THR A 146 13.15 1.08 -7.45
N ILE A 147 13.62 0.06 -8.17
CA ILE A 147 14.34 0.26 -9.42
C ILE A 147 13.35 0.17 -10.57
N TRP A 148 12.98 1.36 -11.06
CA TRP A 148 12.07 1.60 -12.17
C TRP A 148 10.58 1.43 -11.87
N ASN A 149 9.76 2.06 -12.69
CA ASN A 149 8.30 1.98 -12.69
C ASN A 149 7.83 1.27 -13.95
N GLU A 150 7.09 0.17 -13.80
CA GLU A 150 6.28 -0.46 -14.84
C GLU A 150 7.00 -0.66 -16.19
N PRO A 151 8.20 -1.28 -16.21
CA PRO A 151 8.99 -1.46 -17.44
C PRO A 151 8.33 -2.37 -18.48
N GLU A 152 7.25 -3.06 -18.12
CA GLU A 152 6.50 -3.93 -19.01
C GLU A 152 5.51 -3.19 -19.91
N ILE A 153 5.26 -1.90 -19.67
CA ILE A 153 4.40 -1.09 -20.52
C ILE A 153 5.04 -1.01 -21.91
N PRO A 154 4.34 -1.47 -22.97
CA PRO A 154 4.94 -1.67 -24.28
C PRO A 154 5.34 -0.35 -24.94
N ALA A 155 6.36 -0.40 -25.80
CA ALA A 155 6.92 0.78 -26.45
C ALA A 155 5.95 1.58 -27.36
N GLY A 156 4.80 1.01 -27.70
CA GLY A 156 3.73 1.70 -28.43
C GLY A 156 2.76 2.48 -27.53
N SER A 157 2.86 2.34 -26.21
CA SER A 157 2.03 3.05 -25.24
C SER A 157 2.54 4.48 -25.03
N PRO A 158 1.66 5.48 -24.88
CA PRO A 158 2.08 6.81 -24.41
C PRO A 158 2.71 6.76 -23.01
N ASP A 159 2.36 5.75 -22.22
CA ASP A 159 2.82 5.57 -20.83
C ASP A 159 4.10 4.72 -20.72
N MET A 160 4.77 4.45 -21.84
CA MET A 160 6.01 3.66 -21.86
C MET A 160 7.06 4.29 -20.96
N THR A 161 7.57 3.51 -20.01
CA THR A 161 8.67 3.92 -19.14
C THR A 161 10.00 3.29 -19.52
N TRP A 162 10.02 2.16 -20.22
CA TRP A 162 11.23 1.41 -20.58
C TRP A 162 11.19 0.93 -22.02
N GLY A 163 12.24 1.21 -22.78
CA GLY A 163 12.38 0.82 -24.18
C GLY A 163 13.41 -0.29 -24.44
N GLY A 164 14.10 -0.79 -23.40
CA GLY A 164 15.05 -1.89 -23.51
C GLY A 164 14.37 -3.26 -23.46
N SER A 165 15.16 -4.32 -23.67
CA SER A 165 14.72 -5.70 -23.46
C SER A 165 14.61 -6.05 -21.96
N VAL A 166 14.09 -7.25 -21.67
CA VAL A 166 14.11 -7.82 -20.31
C VAL A 166 15.55 -8.01 -19.83
N ASP A 167 16.47 -8.43 -20.69
CA ASP A 167 17.88 -8.62 -20.34
C ASP A 167 18.56 -7.27 -20.02
N ASP A 168 18.25 -6.21 -20.77
CA ASP A 168 18.72 -4.86 -20.47
C ASP A 168 18.22 -4.40 -19.10
N PHE A 169 16.96 -4.72 -18.77
CA PHE A 169 16.37 -4.40 -17.47
C PHE A 169 17.03 -5.18 -16.32
N VAL A 170 17.30 -6.48 -16.51
CA VAL A 170 18.04 -7.28 -15.53
C VAL A 170 19.44 -6.71 -15.30
N GLN A 171 20.12 -6.23 -16.34
CA GLN A 171 21.41 -5.54 -16.20
C GLN A 171 21.27 -4.21 -15.44
N LEU A 172 20.24 -3.41 -15.70
CA LEU A 172 19.91 -2.19 -14.93
C LEU A 172 19.76 -2.47 -13.44
N LEU A 173 18.99 -3.52 -13.12
CA LEU A 173 18.75 -3.97 -11.75
C LEU A 173 20.04 -4.47 -11.08
N ARG A 174 20.85 -5.26 -11.78
CA ARG A 174 22.15 -5.75 -11.29
C ARG A 174 23.09 -4.60 -10.91
N VAL A 175 23.22 -3.60 -11.79
CA VAL A 175 24.05 -2.41 -11.53
C VAL A 175 23.51 -1.64 -10.32
N ALA A 176 22.20 -1.41 -10.27
CA ALA A 176 21.58 -0.70 -9.15
C ALA A 176 21.80 -1.44 -7.82
N TYR A 177 21.56 -2.75 -7.78
CA TYR A 177 21.75 -3.57 -6.58
C TYR A 177 23.18 -3.52 -6.06
N THR A 178 24.15 -3.70 -6.95
CA THR A 178 25.58 -3.71 -6.59
C THR A 178 25.99 -2.36 -6.02
N VAL A 179 25.70 -1.28 -6.75
CA VAL A 179 26.16 0.06 -6.40
C VAL A 179 25.44 0.64 -5.19
N ALA A 180 24.15 0.35 -5.04
CA ALA A 180 23.39 0.81 -3.88
C ALA A 180 23.91 0.20 -2.57
N ASN A 181 24.24 -1.10 -2.57
CA ASN A 181 24.85 -1.78 -1.43
C ASN A 181 26.25 -1.25 -1.09
N GLU A 182 27.04 -0.84 -2.09
CA GLU A 182 28.33 -0.16 -1.88
C GLU A 182 28.16 1.22 -1.24
N ALA A 183 27.17 1.99 -1.70
CA ALA A 183 26.94 3.37 -1.26
C ALA A 183 26.23 3.46 0.10
N ASN A 184 25.33 2.51 0.39
CA ASN A 184 24.58 2.41 1.63
C ASN A 184 24.44 0.93 2.04
N PRO A 185 25.17 0.46 3.06
CA PRO A 185 25.08 -0.93 3.52
C PRO A 185 23.71 -1.36 4.08
N ASN A 186 22.80 -0.41 4.34
CA ASN A 186 21.43 -0.67 4.77
C ASN A 186 20.42 -0.64 3.61
N ALA A 187 20.89 -0.44 2.37
CA ALA A 187 19.99 -0.36 1.22
C ALA A 187 19.18 -1.65 1.05
N VAL A 188 17.88 -1.48 0.81
CA VAL A 188 16.93 -2.54 0.46
C VAL A 188 16.45 -2.25 -0.95
N ILE A 189 16.71 -3.18 -1.86
CA ILE A 189 16.44 -2.98 -3.28
C ILE A 189 15.15 -3.69 -3.65
N HIS A 190 14.22 -2.92 -4.17
CA HIS A 190 12.99 -3.45 -4.72
C HIS A 190 13.20 -3.67 -6.22
N MET A 191 12.71 -4.80 -6.73
CA MET A 191 12.58 -4.97 -8.18
C MET A 191 11.66 -3.89 -8.77
N ALA A 192 11.54 -3.82 -10.10
CA ALA A 192 10.59 -2.93 -10.76
C ALA A 192 9.19 -3.05 -10.14
N ALA A 193 8.53 -1.90 -9.98
CA ALA A 193 7.11 -1.89 -9.66
C ALA A 193 6.29 -2.30 -10.89
N VAL A 194 5.79 -3.54 -10.91
CA VAL A 194 5.07 -4.12 -12.07
C VAL A 194 3.56 -3.92 -11.90
N THR A 195 2.87 -3.59 -12.99
CA THR A 195 1.44 -3.32 -13.10
C THR A 195 0.59 -4.50 -13.57
N HIS A 196 1.20 -5.52 -14.19
CA HIS A 196 0.54 -6.71 -14.77
C HIS A 196 -0.33 -6.43 -16.02
N TRP A 197 -1.17 -5.40 -16.03
CA TRP A 197 -2.25 -5.21 -17.03
C TRP A 197 -1.78 -5.01 -18.47
N HIS A 198 -0.60 -4.43 -18.68
CA HIS A 198 -0.08 -4.18 -20.02
C HIS A 198 0.58 -5.41 -20.66
N ASN A 199 1.16 -6.29 -19.85
CA ASN A 199 1.86 -7.48 -20.32
C ASN A 199 2.02 -8.51 -19.19
N GLU A 200 1.01 -9.37 -19.02
CA GLU A 200 0.97 -10.41 -18.00
C GLU A 200 2.13 -11.43 -18.08
N HIS A 201 2.77 -11.56 -19.25
CA HIS A 201 3.87 -12.49 -19.46
C HIS A 201 5.25 -11.91 -19.12
N TRP A 202 5.36 -10.60 -18.94
CA TRP A 202 6.66 -9.94 -18.71
C TRP A 202 7.32 -10.43 -17.43
N PHE A 203 6.54 -10.56 -16.35
CA PHE A 203 7.08 -10.98 -15.05
C PHE A 203 7.70 -12.38 -15.10
N GLY A 204 7.09 -13.32 -15.83
CA GLY A 204 7.65 -14.65 -16.04
C GLY A 204 8.99 -14.62 -16.78
N LYS A 205 9.06 -13.84 -17.86
CA LYS A 205 10.32 -13.66 -18.63
C LYS A 205 11.41 -12.98 -17.78
N PHE A 206 11.03 -12.02 -16.94
CA PHE A 206 11.94 -11.38 -16.00
C PHE A 206 12.53 -12.37 -15.00
N LEU A 207 11.70 -13.23 -14.40
CA LEU A 207 12.18 -14.29 -13.51
C LEU A 207 13.08 -15.29 -14.24
N GLU A 208 12.71 -15.71 -15.46
CA GLU A 208 13.52 -16.59 -16.31
C GLU A 208 14.91 -16.00 -16.60
N ALA A 209 14.97 -14.72 -16.97
CA ALA A 209 16.22 -14.02 -17.23
C ALA A 209 17.09 -13.89 -15.97
N LEU A 210 16.48 -13.63 -14.81
CA LEU A 210 17.20 -13.58 -13.53
C LEU A 210 17.81 -14.94 -13.15
N VAL A 211 17.03 -16.03 -13.22
CA VAL A 211 17.53 -17.35 -12.80
C VAL A 211 18.50 -17.97 -13.82
N ALA A 212 18.49 -17.51 -15.07
CA ALA A 212 19.45 -17.91 -16.08
C ALA A 212 20.88 -17.39 -15.80
N ASP A 213 21.01 -16.31 -15.01
CA ASP A 213 22.33 -15.80 -14.61
C ASP A 213 22.93 -16.64 -13.48
N PRO A 214 24.08 -17.33 -13.73
CA PRO A 214 24.72 -18.18 -12.72
C PRO A 214 25.21 -17.41 -11.48
N ASN A 215 25.34 -16.08 -11.55
CA ASN A 215 25.75 -15.25 -10.41
C ASN A 215 24.57 -14.73 -9.59
N ALA A 216 23.34 -14.82 -10.09
CA ALA A 216 22.18 -14.22 -9.45
C ALA A 216 21.94 -14.77 -8.04
N ALA A 217 21.98 -16.09 -7.86
CA ALA A 217 21.76 -16.72 -6.56
C ALA A 217 22.75 -16.24 -5.48
N ALA A 218 24.02 -16.02 -5.84
CA ALA A 218 25.05 -15.50 -4.92
C ALA A 218 24.83 -14.02 -4.55
N ASN A 219 24.04 -13.30 -5.34
CA ASN A 219 23.73 -11.87 -5.17
C ASN A 219 22.25 -11.65 -4.86
N ASN A 220 21.60 -12.61 -4.19
CA ASN A 220 20.19 -12.55 -3.80
C ASN A 220 19.22 -12.26 -4.97
N TYR A 221 19.59 -12.63 -6.20
CA TYR A 221 18.88 -12.32 -7.44
C TYR A 221 18.71 -10.82 -7.72
N TYR A 222 19.59 -9.99 -7.15
CA TYR A 222 19.66 -8.54 -7.36
C TYR A 222 18.45 -7.73 -6.85
N PHE A 223 17.59 -8.33 -6.00
CA PHE A 223 16.54 -7.60 -5.31
C PHE A 223 16.16 -8.28 -3.98
N ASP A 224 15.64 -7.49 -3.05
CA ASP A 224 15.23 -7.91 -1.73
C ASP A 224 13.71 -7.96 -1.59
N VAL A 225 12.96 -7.12 -2.34
CA VAL A 225 11.50 -6.99 -2.25
C VAL A 225 10.83 -7.03 -3.62
N SER A 226 9.75 -7.81 -3.75
CA SER A 226 8.88 -7.79 -4.93
C SER A 226 7.83 -6.68 -4.78
N THR A 227 7.78 -5.73 -5.71
CA THR A 227 6.87 -4.57 -5.65
C THR A 227 5.87 -4.57 -6.81
N PHE A 228 4.61 -4.27 -6.52
CA PHE A 228 3.54 -4.22 -7.52
C PHE A 228 2.71 -2.93 -7.42
N HIS A 229 2.23 -2.46 -8.58
CA HIS A 229 1.31 -1.33 -8.73
C HIS A 229 -0.01 -1.86 -9.31
N LEU A 230 -0.99 -2.16 -8.46
CA LEU A 230 -2.17 -2.90 -8.89
C LEU A 230 -3.43 -2.09 -8.60
N TYR A 231 -4.13 -1.70 -9.65
CA TYR A 231 -5.33 -0.88 -9.59
C TYR A 231 -6.58 -1.69 -9.94
N HIS A 232 -7.73 -1.01 -9.96
CA HIS A 232 -9.00 -1.48 -10.51
C HIS A 232 -9.89 -2.24 -9.52
N GLU A 233 -9.80 -3.57 -9.47
CA GLU A 233 -10.74 -4.44 -8.75
C GLU A 233 -10.03 -5.19 -7.60
N PRO A 234 -10.51 -5.11 -6.35
CA PRO A 234 -9.87 -5.75 -5.20
C PRO A 234 -9.58 -7.25 -5.37
N GLU A 235 -10.54 -8.02 -5.91
CA GLU A 235 -10.36 -9.47 -6.12
C GLU A 235 -9.29 -9.79 -7.17
N LYS A 236 -9.20 -8.99 -8.24
CA LYS A 236 -8.16 -9.18 -9.26
C LYS A 236 -6.78 -8.86 -8.71
N ILE A 237 -6.68 -7.86 -7.83
CA ILE A 237 -5.43 -7.54 -7.13
C ILE A 237 -4.96 -8.76 -6.33
N TYR A 238 -5.86 -9.42 -5.58
CA TYR A 238 -5.55 -10.68 -4.89
C TYR A 238 -5.01 -11.73 -5.86
N ASP A 239 -5.73 -11.98 -6.95
CA ASP A 239 -5.41 -13.05 -7.90
C ASP A 239 -4.02 -12.85 -8.52
N VAL A 240 -3.68 -11.62 -8.92
CA VAL A 240 -2.38 -11.26 -9.48
C VAL A 240 -1.26 -11.43 -8.46
N VAL A 241 -1.43 -10.91 -7.24
CA VAL A 241 -0.42 -11.04 -6.17
C VAL A 241 -0.17 -12.50 -5.83
N ALA A 242 -1.24 -13.28 -5.65
CA ALA A 242 -1.13 -14.70 -5.35
C ALA A 242 -0.48 -15.48 -6.51
N HIS A 243 -0.78 -15.12 -7.76
CA HIS A 243 -0.16 -15.72 -8.94
C HIS A 243 1.34 -15.42 -9.03
N TYR A 244 1.76 -14.16 -8.89
CA TYR A 244 3.17 -13.77 -8.97
C TYR A 244 4.00 -14.32 -7.81
N ARG A 245 3.43 -14.40 -6.61
CA ARG A 245 4.08 -15.09 -5.48
C ARG A 245 4.30 -16.57 -5.76
N ARG A 246 3.31 -17.28 -6.32
CA ARG A 246 3.47 -18.67 -6.75
C ARG A 246 4.57 -18.82 -7.80
N MET A 247 4.60 -17.95 -8.82
CA MET A 247 5.66 -17.97 -9.84
C MET A 247 7.05 -17.78 -9.22
N MET A 248 7.23 -16.83 -8.29
CA MET A 248 8.49 -16.68 -7.58
C MET A 248 8.87 -17.94 -6.78
N HIS A 249 7.90 -18.56 -6.09
CA HIS A 249 8.12 -19.79 -5.34
C HIS A 249 8.51 -20.97 -6.24
N ASP A 250 7.98 -21.06 -7.46
CA ASP A 250 8.35 -22.10 -8.44
C ASP A 250 9.85 -22.02 -8.83
N TYR A 251 10.44 -20.82 -8.72
CA TYR A 251 11.88 -20.57 -8.88
C TYR A 251 12.66 -20.59 -7.55
N GLY A 252 12.02 -20.93 -6.43
CA GLY A 252 12.65 -20.95 -5.10
C GLY A 252 12.92 -19.56 -4.50
N LEU A 253 12.25 -18.52 -4.99
CA LEU A 253 12.39 -17.15 -4.53
C LEU A 253 11.30 -16.82 -3.50
N TYR A 254 11.69 -16.63 -2.24
CA TYR A 254 10.79 -16.26 -1.14
C TYR A 254 11.11 -14.86 -0.65
N LYS A 255 10.46 -13.86 -1.27
CA LYS A 255 10.72 -12.44 -1.04
C LYS A 255 9.51 -11.76 -0.41
N PRO A 256 9.71 -10.75 0.47
CA PRO A 256 8.63 -9.87 0.89
C PRO A 256 7.92 -9.24 -0.32
N THR A 257 6.61 -9.12 -0.22
CA THR A 257 5.77 -8.51 -1.27
C THR A 257 5.16 -7.21 -0.81
N TRP A 258 5.33 -6.16 -1.60
CA TRP A 258 4.80 -4.82 -1.33
C TRP A 258 3.85 -4.41 -2.46
N ILE A 259 2.67 -3.92 -2.08
CA ILE A 259 1.78 -3.20 -2.98
C ILE A 259 2.09 -1.72 -2.79
N ALA A 260 2.86 -1.16 -3.73
CA ALA A 260 3.31 0.24 -3.62
C ALA A 260 2.35 1.23 -4.26
N GLU A 261 1.41 0.75 -5.06
CA GLU A 261 0.24 1.50 -5.52
C GLU A 261 -0.96 0.58 -5.59
N THR A 262 -2.08 1.07 -5.04
CA THR A 262 -3.40 0.50 -5.23
C THR A 262 -4.43 1.63 -5.13
N ASN A 263 -5.43 1.64 -6.01
CA ASN A 263 -6.62 2.49 -5.88
C ASN A 263 -7.70 2.05 -6.90
N ALA A 264 -8.90 2.58 -6.71
CA ALA A 264 -9.97 2.53 -7.69
C ALA A 264 -9.93 3.73 -8.65
N TYR A 265 -10.36 3.53 -9.89
CA TYR A 265 -10.53 4.58 -10.88
C TYR A 265 -11.86 5.32 -10.64
N LEU A 266 -11.81 6.58 -10.20
CA LEU A 266 -12.99 7.43 -9.98
C LEU A 266 -13.72 7.81 -11.29
N SER A 267 -13.13 7.58 -12.46
CA SER A 267 -13.84 7.58 -13.74
C SER A 267 -14.82 6.41 -13.90
N ARG A 268 -14.68 5.36 -13.08
CA ARG A 268 -15.47 4.11 -13.17
C ARG A 268 -16.32 3.86 -11.93
N VAL A 269 -15.90 4.34 -10.77
CA VAL A 269 -16.60 4.17 -9.49
C VAL A 269 -16.84 5.51 -8.80
N SER A 270 -17.83 5.55 -7.91
CA SER A 270 -18.09 6.71 -7.06
C SER A 270 -17.02 6.89 -5.97
N GLU A 271 -16.95 8.08 -5.35
CA GLU A 271 -16.07 8.30 -4.19
C GLU A 271 -16.40 7.39 -3.00
N VAL A 272 -17.67 7.00 -2.86
CA VAL A 272 -18.12 6.05 -1.84
C VAL A 272 -17.61 4.65 -2.15
N GLU A 273 -17.63 4.23 -3.41
CA GLU A 273 -17.04 2.94 -3.82
C GLU A 273 -15.51 2.96 -3.73
N GLN A 274 -14.86 4.11 -3.93
CA GLN A 274 -13.43 4.25 -3.62
C GLN A 274 -13.17 4.03 -2.13
N ALA A 275 -14.05 4.51 -1.23
CA ALA A 275 -13.96 4.19 0.19
C ALA A 275 -14.12 2.69 0.47
N PHE A 276 -15.06 2.01 -0.22
CA PHE A 276 -15.23 0.56 -0.11
C PHE A 276 -13.99 -0.20 -0.60
N PHE A 277 -13.40 0.27 -1.71
CA PHE A 277 -12.16 -0.28 -2.26
C PHE A 277 -11.06 -0.33 -1.22
N ILE A 278 -10.82 0.75 -0.46
CA ILE A 278 -9.73 0.78 0.53
C ILE A 278 -9.83 -0.38 1.52
N VAL A 279 -11.01 -0.64 2.09
CA VAL A 279 -11.19 -1.73 3.06
C VAL A 279 -11.12 -3.10 2.37
N GLN A 280 -11.78 -3.27 1.21
CA GLN A 280 -11.79 -4.53 0.48
C GLN A 280 -10.39 -4.90 -0.01
N ALA A 281 -9.71 -4.00 -0.74
CA ALA A 281 -8.38 -4.18 -1.29
C ALA A 281 -7.34 -4.42 -0.20
N PHE A 282 -7.29 -3.62 0.87
CA PHE A 282 -6.29 -3.83 1.92
C PHE A 282 -6.44 -5.20 2.58
N SER A 283 -7.67 -5.64 2.83
CA SER A 283 -7.92 -6.97 3.40
C SER A 283 -7.46 -8.09 2.46
N LEU A 284 -7.78 -7.98 1.16
CA LEU A 284 -7.42 -8.96 0.15
C LEU A 284 -5.92 -8.98 -0.13
N GLU A 285 -5.26 -7.83 -0.19
CA GLU A 285 -3.81 -7.74 -0.35
C GLU A 285 -3.08 -8.39 0.83
N ILE A 286 -3.57 -8.22 2.07
CA ILE A 286 -3.07 -8.95 3.25
C ILE A 286 -3.26 -10.46 3.07
N ALA A 287 -4.44 -10.90 2.62
CA ALA A 287 -4.71 -12.32 2.38
C ALA A 287 -3.88 -12.92 1.24
N ALA A 288 -3.50 -12.11 0.24
CA ALA A 288 -2.60 -12.52 -0.83
C ALA A 288 -1.13 -12.60 -0.35
N GLY A 289 -0.82 -12.08 0.84
CA GLY A 289 0.50 -12.12 1.46
C GLY A 289 1.33 -10.86 1.25
N ALA A 290 0.70 -9.71 0.98
CA ALA A 290 1.39 -8.42 1.01
C ALA A 290 1.83 -8.06 2.43
N GLU A 291 3.07 -7.62 2.58
CA GLU A 291 3.64 -7.17 3.85
C GLU A 291 3.57 -5.65 4.03
N ARG A 292 3.46 -4.90 2.93
CA ARG A 292 3.22 -3.45 2.91
C ARG A 292 2.23 -3.12 1.82
N ILE A 293 1.38 -2.14 2.13
CA ILE A 293 0.32 -1.67 1.24
C ILE A 293 0.31 -0.15 1.25
N ALA A 294 0.30 0.48 0.08
CA ALA A 294 0.14 1.92 -0.06
C ALA A 294 -0.95 2.27 -1.08
N VAL A 295 -1.82 3.18 -0.69
CA VAL A 295 -2.79 3.78 -1.60
C VAL A 295 -2.12 4.87 -2.45
N TYR A 296 -2.36 4.82 -3.75
CA TYR A 296 -2.00 5.91 -4.67
C TYR A 296 -3.21 6.83 -4.78
N LYS A 297 -3.24 8.05 -4.26
CA LYS A 297 -2.13 8.81 -3.65
C LYS A 297 -2.64 9.78 -2.58
N MET A 298 -1.74 10.50 -1.93
CA MET A 298 -2.09 11.42 -0.83
C MET A 298 -3.02 12.54 -1.27
N ALA A 299 -2.69 13.24 -2.37
CA ALA A 299 -3.44 14.39 -2.83
C ALA A 299 -3.46 14.45 -4.36
N ASP A 300 -4.56 14.96 -4.89
CA ASP A 300 -4.65 15.39 -6.29
C ASP A 300 -3.68 16.57 -6.51
N THR A 301 -2.99 16.56 -7.63
CA THR A 301 -2.01 17.57 -8.02
C THR A 301 -2.33 18.14 -9.40
N PRO A 302 -1.90 19.38 -9.70
CA PRO A 302 -2.07 19.94 -11.05
C PRO A 302 -1.40 19.10 -12.15
N THR A 303 -0.36 18.33 -11.80
CA THR A 303 0.38 17.47 -12.72
C THR A 303 -0.35 16.18 -13.07
N ASP A 304 -1.32 15.74 -12.25
CA ASP A 304 -2.05 14.49 -12.53
C ASP A 304 -2.80 14.61 -13.88
N GLN A 305 -3.35 15.78 -14.21
CA GLN A 305 -3.99 16.04 -15.52
C GLN A 305 -3.12 15.74 -16.74
N ALA A 306 -1.79 15.78 -16.61
CA ALA A 306 -0.85 15.53 -17.70
C ALA A 306 -0.43 14.05 -17.81
N ALA A 307 -0.53 13.27 -16.73
CA ALA A 307 -0.12 11.87 -16.67
C ALA A 307 -1.31 10.93 -16.89
N ASP A 308 -2.37 11.11 -16.11
CA ASP A 308 -3.66 10.43 -16.24
C ASP A 308 -4.70 11.38 -15.63
N PRO A 309 -5.69 11.90 -16.38
CA PRO A 309 -6.67 12.85 -15.86
C PRO A 309 -7.54 12.30 -14.69
N GLU A 310 -7.33 11.06 -14.27
CA GLU A 310 -7.91 10.41 -13.12
C GLU A 310 -7.48 11.03 -11.77
N PRO A 311 -8.43 11.55 -10.96
CA PRO A 311 -8.10 12.13 -9.67
C PRO A 311 -8.09 11.07 -8.56
N PHE A 312 -6.91 10.52 -8.24
CA PHE A 312 -6.75 9.43 -7.27
C PHE A 312 -6.61 9.87 -5.80
N GLY A 313 -6.39 11.15 -5.54
CA GLY A 313 -5.98 11.66 -4.22
C GLY A 313 -7.01 11.42 -3.13
N LEU A 314 -6.56 10.98 -1.94
CA LEU A 314 -7.38 11.01 -0.72
C LEU A 314 -7.80 12.43 -0.31
N VAL A 315 -7.02 13.42 -0.76
CA VAL A 315 -7.26 14.86 -0.60
C VAL A 315 -7.37 15.49 -1.98
N ARG A 316 -8.41 16.29 -2.20
CA ARG A 316 -8.60 17.04 -3.45
C ARG A 316 -7.63 18.21 -3.54
N MET A 317 -7.47 18.78 -4.73
CA MET A 317 -6.61 19.96 -4.96
C MET A 317 -6.99 21.17 -4.09
N ASP A 318 -8.26 21.30 -3.67
CA ASP A 318 -8.73 22.37 -2.78
C ASP A 318 -8.45 22.11 -1.28
N GLY A 319 -7.82 20.98 -0.95
CA GLY A 319 -7.50 20.56 0.40
C GLY A 319 -8.63 19.81 1.13
N SER A 320 -9.81 19.66 0.51
CA SER A 320 -10.90 18.88 1.08
C SER A 320 -10.60 17.37 1.02
N ARG A 321 -11.05 16.62 2.03
CA ARG A 321 -10.85 15.16 2.10
C ARG A 321 -11.94 14.43 1.31
N ARG A 322 -11.58 13.33 0.65
CA ARG A 322 -12.53 12.36 0.08
C ARG A 322 -12.96 11.34 1.13
N ASP A 323 -14.05 10.63 0.86
CA ASP A 323 -14.56 9.54 1.69
C ASP A 323 -13.50 8.45 1.95
N ALA A 324 -12.67 8.17 0.94
CA ALA A 324 -11.56 7.22 1.03
C ALA A 324 -10.52 7.61 2.11
N PHE A 325 -10.39 8.88 2.48
CA PHE A 325 -9.53 9.31 3.59
C PHE A 325 -10.00 8.70 4.91
N THR A 326 -11.30 8.81 5.21
CA THR A 326 -11.91 8.23 6.41
C THR A 326 -11.81 6.70 6.38
N ALA A 327 -12.13 6.10 5.23
CA ALA A 327 -12.03 4.65 5.05
C ALA A 327 -10.63 4.13 5.30
N TYR A 328 -9.58 4.85 4.86
CA TYR A 328 -8.19 4.50 5.16
C TYR A 328 -7.91 4.51 6.66
N GLN A 329 -8.32 5.56 7.39
CA GLN A 329 -8.13 5.62 8.84
C GLN A 329 -8.81 4.45 9.55
N VAL A 330 -10.03 4.13 9.11
CA VAL A 330 -10.82 3.02 9.65
C VAL A 330 -10.17 1.68 9.33
N ALA A 331 -9.80 1.43 8.07
CA ALA A 331 -9.10 0.22 7.63
C ALA A 331 -7.80 0.01 8.41
N THR A 332 -6.93 1.03 8.45
CA THR A 332 -5.64 0.92 9.13
C THR A 332 -5.79 0.72 10.64
N ASN A 333 -6.76 1.35 11.30
CA ASN A 333 -7.03 1.11 12.72
C ASN A 333 -7.45 -0.34 13.02
N TYR A 334 -8.33 -0.90 12.19
CA TYR A 334 -8.90 -2.23 12.41
C TYR A 334 -8.15 -3.36 11.70
N LEU A 335 -7.14 -3.06 10.88
CA LEU A 335 -6.22 -4.03 10.27
C LEU A 335 -4.78 -3.89 10.82
N SER A 336 -4.50 -2.87 11.64
CA SER A 336 -3.20 -2.70 12.28
C SER A 336 -2.82 -3.90 13.14
N GLY A 337 -1.56 -4.30 13.06
CA GLY A 337 -1.02 -5.49 13.70
C GLY A 337 -1.15 -6.76 12.85
N PHE A 338 -1.59 -6.68 11.59
CA PHE A 338 -1.77 -7.88 10.77
C PHE A 338 -0.48 -8.68 10.63
N ARG A 339 -0.64 -10.01 10.59
CA ARG A 339 0.41 -11.01 10.42
C ARG A 339 0.20 -11.82 9.14
N SER A 340 -1.05 -12.13 8.84
CA SER A 340 -1.48 -12.86 7.65
C SER A 340 -2.98 -12.64 7.45
N GLY A 341 -3.49 -13.03 6.28
CA GLY A 341 -4.92 -13.13 6.02
C GLY A 341 -5.28 -14.41 5.28
N ASP A 342 -6.54 -14.79 5.36
CA ASP A 342 -7.16 -15.85 4.57
C ASP A 342 -8.42 -15.32 3.90
N TRP A 343 -8.62 -15.65 2.63
CA TRP A 343 -9.78 -15.23 1.87
C TRP A 343 -10.67 -16.42 1.55
N GLU A 344 -11.88 -16.42 2.12
CA GLU A 344 -12.95 -17.30 1.74
C GLU A 344 -13.86 -16.59 0.73
N ARG A 345 -13.66 -16.94 -0.54
CA ARG A 345 -14.50 -16.49 -1.64
C ARG A 345 -15.69 -17.44 -1.82
N ARG A 346 -16.90 -16.93 -1.62
CA ARG A 346 -18.16 -17.61 -1.98
C ARG A 346 -18.77 -16.94 -3.21
N ASP A 347 -19.81 -17.54 -3.78
CA ASP A 347 -20.46 -17.00 -4.98
C ASP A 347 -21.03 -15.59 -4.72
N GLU A 348 -21.72 -15.38 -3.60
CA GLU A 348 -22.40 -14.11 -3.28
C GLU A 348 -21.70 -13.27 -2.22
N ILE A 349 -20.74 -13.83 -1.48
CA ILE A 349 -20.13 -13.18 -0.31
C ILE A 349 -18.61 -13.37 -0.34
N SER A 350 -17.87 -12.32 -0.01
CA SER A 350 -16.43 -12.40 0.27
C SER A 350 -16.19 -12.22 1.77
N ILE A 351 -15.37 -13.10 2.34
CA ILE A 351 -14.99 -13.07 3.75
C ILE A 351 -13.46 -13.13 3.83
N VAL A 352 -12.84 -12.12 4.41
CA VAL A 352 -11.40 -12.07 4.64
C VAL A 352 -11.11 -12.08 6.13
N THR A 353 -10.47 -13.13 6.62
CA THR A 353 -10.05 -13.23 8.03
C THR A 353 -8.61 -12.78 8.17
N VAL A 354 -8.37 -11.69 8.89
CA VAL A 354 -7.03 -11.13 9.14
C VAL A 354 -6.57 -11.48 10.55
N ASP A 355 -5.45 -12.21 10.64
CA ASP A 355 -4.77 -12.50 11.91
C ASP A 355 -3.99 -11.29 12.38
N ARG A 356 -4.31 -10.81 13.60
CA ARG A 356 -3.63 -9.69 14.27
C ARG A 356 -3.04 -10.13 15.61
N GLY A 357 -2.79 -11.43 15.78
CA GLY A 357 -2.20 -12.04 16.96
C GLY A 357 -3.21 -12.43 18.03
N GLN A 358 -3.44 -11.57 19.02
CA GLN A 358 -4.47 -11.80 20.04
C GLN A 358 -5.84 -11.24 19.63
N ARG A 359 -5.91 -10.69 18.42
CA ARG A 359 -7.12 -10.14 17.81
C ARG A 359 -7.28 -10.73 16.42
N THR A 360 -8.51 -10.77 15.96
CA THR A 360 -8.88 -11.12 14.60
C THR A 360 -9.82 -10.05 14.07
N THR A 361 -9.63 -9.66 12.80
CA THR A 361 -10.60 -8.83 12.09
C THR A 361 -11.10 -9.63 10.89
N THR A 362 -12.41 -9.89 10.83
CA THR A 362 -13.05 -10.49 9.66
C THR A 362 -13.72 -9.39 8.85
N VAL A 363 -13.25 -9.16 7.63
CA VAL A 363 -13.85 -8.20 6.68
C VAL A 363 -14.83 -8.96 5.79
N VAL A 364 -16.04 -8.43 5.62
CA VAL A 364 -17.11 -9.12 4.89
C VAL A 364 -17.94 -8.16 4.03
N TRP A 365 -18.30 -8.58 2.83
CA TRP A 365 -19.16 -7.82 1.92
C TRP A 365 -19.91 -8.73 0.94
N ALA A 366 -21.02 -8.21 0.39
CA ALA A 366 -21.75 -8.85 -0.68
C ALA A 366 -21.04 -8.61 -2.03
N ARG A 367 -20.92 -9.65 -2.85
CA ARG A 367 -20.32 -9.61 -4.19
C ARG A 367 -21.35 -9.35 -5.29
N THR A 368 -22.64 -9.45 -4.95
CA THR A 368 -23.79 -9.34 -5.83
C THR A 368 -24.63 -8.11 -5.50
N PRO A 369 -25.50 -7.63 -6.41
CA PRO A 369 -26.36 -6.48 -6.14
C PRO A 369 -27.49 -6.79 -5.14
N GLU A 370 -27.82 -8.06 -4.94
CA GLU A 370 -28.78 -8.48 -3.92
C GLU A 370 -28.15 -8.44 -2.52
N PRO A 371 -28.86 -7.89 -1.50
CA PRO A 371 -28.45 -7.99 -0.11
C PRO A 371 -28.24 -9.45 0.33
N GLN A 372 -27.24 -9.67 1.16
CA GLN A 372 -26.85 -11.00 1.66
C GLN A 372 -26.82 -11.01 3.18
N THR A 373 -26.88 -12.20 3.79
CA THR A 373 -26.57 -12.38 5.21
C THR A 373 -25.39 -13.32 5.34
N ALA A 374 -24.25 -12.82 5.82
CA ALA A 374 -23.08 -13.63 6.11
C ALA A 374 -23.22 -14.34 7.45
N MET A 375 -22.96 -15.64 7.46
CA MET A 375 -22.83 -16.44 8.67
C MET A 375 -21.34 -16.65 8.96
N ILE A 376 -20.86 -16.05 10.06
CA ILE A 376 -19.44 -16.03 10.45
C ILE A 376 -19.27 -16.80 11.76
N PRO A 377 -18.43 -17.86 11.82
CA PRO A 377 -18.15 -18.58 13.07
C PRO A 377 -17.57 -17.63 14.12
N ALA A 378 -18.12 -17.68 15.33
CA ALA A 378 -17.68 -16.83 16.43
C ALA A 378 -16.49 -17.46 17.17
N ARG A 379 -15.41 -16.70 17.37
CA ARG A 379 -14.22 -17.05 18.17
C ARG A 379 -14.33 -16.58 19.61
N THR A 380 -15.27 -15.67 19.89
CA THR A 380 -15.56 -15.14 21.23
C THR A 380 -17.07 -14.93 21.43
N THR A 381 -17.48 -14.45 22.60
CA THR A 381 -18.90 -14.25 22.96
C THR A 381 -19.46 -12.91 22.48
N GLN A 382 -18.63 -12.01 21.94
CA GLN A 382 -19.05 -10.73 21.38
C GLN A 382 -17.99 -10.21 20.40
N ALA A 383 -18.42 -9.48 19.39
CA ALA A 383 -17.51 -8.82 18.45
C ALA A 383 -17.92 -7.36 18.27
N LEU A 384 -16.97 -6.50 17.94
CA LEU A 384 -17.25 -5.14 17.51
C LEU A 384 -17.50 -5.17 16.00
N LEU A 385 -18.72 -4.83 15.57
CA LEU A 385 -19.05 -4.66 14.16
C LEU A 385 -18.85 -3.19 13.79
N VAL A 386 -18.04 -2.93 12.77
CA VAL A 386 -17.61 -1.61 12.34
C VAL A 386 -17.89 -1.43 10.84
N ASP A 387 -18.46 -0.28 10.45
CA ASP A 387 -18.61 0.09 9.04
C ASP A 387 -17.39 0.87 8.51
N VAL A 388 -17.37 1.14 7.20
CA VAL A 388 -16.29 1.88 6.53
C VAL A 388 -16.13 3.33 7.01
N TRP A 389 -17.13 3.88 7.71
CA TRP A 389 -17.12 5.24 8.25
C TRP A 389 -16.66 5.30 9.71
N GLY A 390 -16.48 4.13 10.33
CA GLY A 390 -16.04 3.98 11.71
C GLY A 390 -17.19 3.94 12.73
N ALA A 391 -18.45 3.91 12.30
CA ALA A 391 -19.55 3.64 13.21
C ALA A 391 -19.45 2.20 13.70
N ALA A 392 -19.53 2.02 15.01
CA ALA A 392 -19.24 0.74 15.65
C ALA A 392 -20.26 0.40 16.75
N HIS A 393 -20.64 -0.88 16.83
CA HIS A 393 -21.46 -1.40 17.91
C HIS A 393 -21.15 -2.87 18.17
N TYR A 394 -21.47 -3.36 19.37
CA TYR A 394 -21.25 -4.76 19.72
C TYR A 394 -22.36 -5.64 19.16
N VAL A 395 -21.97 -6.78 18.62
CA VAL A 395 -22.85 -7.88 18.20
C VAL A 395 -22.51 -9.14 18.99
N TYR A 396 -23.52 -10.00 19.16
CA TYR A 396 -23.41 -11.23 19.96
C TYR A 396 -23.75 -12.43 19.09
N PRO A 397 -23.00 -13.53 19.18
CA PRO A 397 -23.22 -14.67 18.33
C PRO A 397 -24.44 -15.47 18.81
N GLU A 398 -25.22 -15.97 17.86
CA GLU A 398 -26.32 -16.88 18.09
C GLU A 398 -25.92 -18.28 17.65
N ARG A 399 -25.98 -19.24 18.58
CA ARG A 399 -25.59 -20.65 18.33
C ARG A 399 -24.17 -20.79 17.75
N GLY A 400 -23.24 -19.93 18.18
CA GLY A 400 -21.84 -19.96 17.77
C GLY A 400 -21.53 -19.19 16.48
N TYR A 401 -22.48 -18.44 15.93
CA TYR A 401 -22.28 -17.65 14.70
C TYR A 401 -22.75 -16.21 14.85
N TYR A 402 -22.03 -15.29 14.23
CA TYR A 402 -22.54 -13.96 13.92
C TYR A 402 -23.29 -14.01 12.58
N TYR A 403 -24.48 -13.43 12.55
CA TYR A 403 -25.23 -13.19 11.33
C TYR A 403 -25.11 -11.70 10.99
N VAL A 404 -24.47 -11.41 9.87
CA VAL A 404 -24.14 -10.05 9.45
C VAL A 404 -24.89 -9.73 8.18
N ASP A 405 -25.80 -8.76 8.24
CA ASP A 405 -26.54 -8.30 7.06
C ASP A 405 -25.67 -7.38 6.21
N LEU A 406 -25.59 -7.69 4.93
CA LEU A 406 -24.74 -7.03 3.95
C LEU A 406 -25.61 -6.38 2.88
N ALA A 407 -25.41 -5.09 2.66
CA ALA A 407 -25.98 -4.42 1.50
C ALA A 407 -25.31 -4.91 0.22
N GLY A 408 -26.08 -5.01 -0.86
CA GLY A 408 -25.59 -5.42 -2.16
C GLY A 408 -24.63 -4.41 -2.79
N ALA A 409 -23.84 -4.89 -3.76
CA ALA A 409 -22.94 -4.09 -4.58
C ALA A 409 -23.70 -3.18 -5.56
N ASP A 410 -23.12 -2.04 -5.91
CA ASP A 410 -23.56 -1.33 -7.12
C ASP A 410 -22.99 -2.03 -8.35
N CYS A 411 -23.89 -2.68 -9.08
CA CYS A 411 -23.55 -3.43 -10.29
C CYS A 411 -23.94 -2.72 -11.58
N SER A 412 -24.32 -1.45 -11.52
CA SER A 412 -24.70 -0.67 -12.70
C SER A 412 -23.60 -0.62 -13.76
N ALA A 413 -22.33 -0.67 -13.34
CA ALA A 413 -21.14 -0.71 -14.19
C ALA A 413 -20.36 -2.06 -14.10
N GLY A 414 -21.05 -3.17 -13.83
CA GLY A 414 -20.44 -4.51 -13.92
C GLY A 414 -19.81 -5.06 -12.63
N CYS A 415 -20.34 -4.67 -11.47
CA CYS A 415 -19.93 -5.16 -10.14
C CYS A 415 -18.41 -5.07 -9.87
N GLN A 416 -17.76 -4.00 -10.32
CA GLN A 416 -16.31 -3.81 -10.12
C GLN A 416 -15.95 -3.65 -8.64
N MET A 417 -16.89 -3.12 -7.85
CA MET A 417 -16.76 -3.00 -6.41
C MET A 417 -17.77 -3.93 -5.72
N GLY A 418 -17.35 -4.59 -4.65
CA GLY A 418 -18.28 -5.24 -3.75
C GLY A 418 -19.15 -4.22 -3.01
N GLY A 419 -20.22 -4.70 -2.37
CA GLY A 419 -21.07 -3.89 -1.50
C GLY A 419 -20.30 -3.29 -0.31
N PRO A 420 -20.97 -2.42 0.47
CA PRO A 420 -20.35 -1.76 1.62
C PRO A 420 -19.71 -2.78 2.57
N PRO A 421 -18.39 -2.74 2.80
CA PRO A 421 -17.72 -3.72 3.63
C PRO A 421 -17.97 -3.43 5.12
N LEU A 422 -18.10 -4.51 5.89
CA LEU A 422 -18.18 -4.48 7.34
C LEU A 422 -16.97 -5.23 7.93
N MET A 423 -16.49 -4.76 9.08
CA MET A 423 -15.40 -5.38 9.81
C MET A 423 -15.91 -5.89 11.16
N LEU A 424 -15.78 -7.18 11.38
CA LEU A 424 -16.10 -7.85 12.63
C LEU A 424 -14.79 -8.10 13.41
N VAL A 425 -14.63 -7.42 14.55
CA VAL A 425 -13.39 -7.44 15.34
C VAL A 425 -13.60 -8.25 16.61
N GLU A 426 -12.77 -9.28 16.77
CA GLU A 426 -12.78 -10.22 17.89
C GLU A 426 -11.47 -10.11 18.69
N GLU A 427 -11.56 -10.05 20.01
CA GLU A 427 -10.41 -10.16 20.93
C GLU A 427 -10.03 -11.64 21.13
N ALA A 428 -9.71 -12.31 20.03
CA ALA A 428 -9.26 -13.69 20.00
C ALA A 428 -8.28 -13.93 18.83
N PRO A 429 -7.32 -14.87 18.97
CA PRO A 429 -6.48 -15.33 17.86
C PRO A 429 -7.28 -15.95 16.72
N ALA A 430 -6.78 -15.86 15.48
CA ALA A 430 -7.50 -16.36 14.30
C ALA A 430 -7.75 -17.88 14.33
N ASN A 431 -6.88 -18.63 15.02
CA ASN A 431 -6.95 -20.09 15.20
C ASN A 431 -7.71 -20.52 16.47
N ALA A 432 -8.33 -19.59 17.21
CA ALA A 432 -9.18 -19.96 18.33
C ALA A 432 -10.35 -20.82 17.85
N ASP A 433 -10.64 -21.90 18.58
CA ASP A 433 -11.80 -22.75 18.28
C ASP A 433 -13.07 -21.90 18.30
N ALA A 434 -13.99 -22.19 17.38
CA ALA A 434 -15.31 -21.56 17.40
C ALA A 434 -15.94 -21.80 18.77
N VAL A 435 -16.47 -20.75 19.40
CA VAL A 435 -17.15 -20.85 20.68
C VAL A 435 -18.27 -21.86 20.53
N VAL A 436 -18.09 -23.02 21.18
CA VAL A 436 -19.13 -24.04 21.25
C VAL A 436 -20.36 -23.35 21.81
N ALA A 437 -21.43 -23.34 21.02
CA ALA A 437 -22.71 -22.80 21.46
C ALA A 437 -23.00 -23.35 22.88
N PRO A 438 -23.36 -22.51 23.87
CA PRO A 438 -23.79 -23.03 25.15
C PRO A 438 -24.88 -24.06 24.87
N SER A 439 -24.70 -25.27 25.40
CA SER A 439 -25.64 -26.37 25.19
C SER A 439 -27.05 -25.85 25.46
N SER A 440 -27.91 -25.91 24.44
CA SER A 440 -29.32 -25.54 24.56
C SER A 440 -29.88 -26.23 25.81
N PRO A 441 -30.64 -25.55 26.69
CA PRO A 441 -31.21 -26.21 27.85
C PRO A 441 -31.99 -27.41 27.33
N THR A 442 -31.60 -28.61 27.76
CA THR A 442 -32.20 -29.87 27.35
C THR A 442 -33.72 -29.71 27.44
N PRO A 443 -34.48 -29.92 26.34
CA PRO A 443 -35.93 -29.96 26.42
C PRO A 443 -36.31 -30.93 27.54
N PRO A 444 -37.30 -30.62 28.40
CA PRO A 444 -37.80 -31.58 29.38
C PRO A 444 -38.05 -32.90 28.65
N GLY A 445 -37.46 -33.98 29.15
CA GLY A 445 -37.57 -35.30 28.52
C GLY A 445 -39.03 -35.61 28.19
N ALA A 446 -39.27 -36.20 27.02
CA ALA A 446 -40.61 -36.59 26.61
C ALA A 446 -41.29 -37.38 27.75
N PRO A 447 -42.55 -37.05 28.10
CA PRO A 447 -43.24 -37.76 29.17
C PRO A 447 -43.32 -39.25 28.83
N ASP A 448 -42.96 -40.08 29.81
CA ASP A 448 -43.06 -41.54 29.73
C ASP A 448 -44.51 -41.94 29.40
N PRO A 449 -44.77 -42.65 28.29
CA PRO A 449 -46.12 -43.04 27.88
C PRO A 449 -46.80 -44.01 28.87
N ASN A 450 -46.11 -44.48 29.90
CA ASN A 450 -46.66 -45.37 30.93
C ASN A 450 -47.07 -44.68 32.24
N VAL A 451 -46.97 -43.35 32.36
CA VAL A 451 -47.46 -42.65 33.55
C VAL A 451 -48.94 -42.31 33.37
N THR A 452 -49.80 -43.04 34.09
CA THR A 452 -51.23 -42.72 34.20
C THR A 452 -51.37 -41.37 34.92
N PRO A 453 -52.08 -40.36 34.37
CA PRO A 453 -52.21 -39.08 35.03
C PRO A 453 -52.98 -39.23 36.34
N ASP A 454 -52.40 -38.76 37.44
CA ASP A 454 -53.10 -38.57 38.71
C ASP A 454 -54.14 -37.44 38.53
N PRO A 455 -55.45 -37.71 38.67
CA PRO A 455 -56.50 -36.71 38.50
C PRO A 455 -56.46 -35.58 39.54
N ASP A 456 -55.64 -35.67 40.60
CA ASP A 456 -55.51 -34.63 41.64
C ASP A 456 -54.27 -33.72 41.50
N ALA A 457 -53.47 -33.87 40.44
CA ALA A 457 -52.31 -33.00 40.21
C ALA A 457 -52.72 -31.63 39.63
N TRP A 458 -52.77 -30.62 40.49
CA TRP A 458 -52.99 -29.22 40.08
C TRP A 458 -51.85 -28.73 39.15
N PRO A 459 -52.17 -27.97 38.08
CA PRO A 459 -51.15 -27.46 37.18
C PRO A 459 -50.20 -26.52 37.94
N THR A 460 -48.91 -26.85 37.92
CA THR A 460 -47.86 -25.95 38.41
C THR A 460 -47.81 -24.75 37.47
N PRO A 461 -47.86 -23.49 37.97
CA PRO A 461 -47.86 -22.32 37.10
C PRO A 461 -46.55 -22.24 36.31
N THR A 462 -46.68 -22.20 34.98
CA THR A 462 -45.58 -21.91 34.06
C THR A 462 -45.00 -20.53 34.39
N PRO A 463 -43.68 -20.37 34.59
CA PRO A 463 -43.09 -19.06 34.79
C PRO A 463 -43.26 -18.23 33.51
N THR A 464 -44.15 -17.25 33.55
CA THR A 464 -44.27 -16.23 32.52
C THR A 464 -43.06 -15.32 32.63
N PHE A 465 -42.17 -15.34 31.64
CA PHE A 465 -41.12 -14.34 31.51
C PHE A 465 -41.79 -13.01 31.14
N THR A 466 -41.98 -12.15 32.13
CA THR A 466 -42.35 -10.76 31.90
C THR A 466 -41.13 -10.06 31.29
N PRO A 467 -41.21 -9.50 30.06
CA PRO A 467 -40.12 -8.71 29.53
C PRO A 467 -39.87 -7.54 30.48
N THR A 468 -38.64 -7.47 31.02
CA THR A 468 -38.21 -6.33 31.82
C THR A 468 -38.09 -5.14 30.86
N PRO A 469 -38.74 -3.99 31.12
CA PRO A 469 -38.63 -2.84 30.24
C PRO A 469 -37.17 -2.40 30.17
N THR A 470 -36.60 -2.43 28.97
CA THR A 470 -35.30 -1.83 28.66
C THR A 470 -35.36 -0.35 29.04
N PRO A 471 -34.43 0.16 29.87
CA PRO A 471 -34.41 1.58 30.21
C PRO A 471 -34.21 2.40 28.93
N THR A 472 -35.19 3.23 28.59
CA THR A 472 -35.06 4.23 27.53
C THR A 472 -33.89 5.16 27.91
N PRO A 473 -32.88 5.33 27.04
CA PRO A 473 -31.77 6.24 27.32
C PRO A 473 -32.34 7.65 27.52
N THR A 474 -32.22 8.16 28.74
CA THR A 474 -32.57 9.55 29.03
C THR A 474 -31.47 10.41 28.43
N LEU A 475 -31.81 11.22 27.44
CA LEU A 475 -30.90 12.22 26.88
C LEU A 475 -30.41 13.11 28.02
N THR A 476 -29.17 12.93 28.43
CA THR A 476 -28.51 13.83 29.37
C THR A 476 -28.29 15.14 28.61
N PRO A 477 -28.77 16.30 29.10
CA PRO A 477 -28.55 17.56 28.41
C PRO A 477 -27.05 17.80 28.29
N THR A 478 -26.57 17.89 27.06
CA THR A 478 -25.19 18.29 26.74
C THR A 478 -24.94 19.65 27.39
N PRO A 479 -23.90 19.80 28.24
CA PRO A 479 -23.56 21.10 28.80
C PRO A 479 -23.23 22.06 27.66
N THR A 480 -23.96 23.17 27.58
CA THR A 480 -23.65 24.27 26.67
C THR A 480 -22.21 24.73 26.95
N PRO A 481 -21.31 24.75 25.94
CA PRO A 481 -19.95 25.21 26.15
C PRO A 481 -19.99 26.68 26.61
N THR A 482 -19.52 26.91 27.84
CA THR A 482 -19.29 28.27 28.33
C THR A 482 -18.04 28.78 27.63
N SER A 483 -18.17 29.87 26.87
CA SER A 483 -17.04 30.52 26.20
C SER A 483 -16.00 30.89 27.25
N THR A 484 -14.87 30.20 27.21
CA THR A 484 -13.69 30.58 27.98
C THR A 484 -13.11 31.82 27.30
N PRO A 485 -12.86 32.93 28.03
CA PRO A 485 -12.28 34.12 27.42
C PRO A 485 -10.94 33.79 26.79
N THR A 486 -10.83 34.01 25.48
CA THR A 486 -9.59 33.87 24.72
C THR A 486 -8.56 34.83 25.29
N ASN A 487 -7.41 34.29 25.74
CA ASN A 487 -6.27 35.13 26.10
C ASN A 487 -5.84 35.93 24.85
N THR A 488 -6.00 37.24 24.92
CA THR A 488 -5.46 38.17 23.92
C THR A 488 -3.96 37.93 23.80
N PRO A 489 -3.43 37.59 22.60
CA PRO A 489 -1.99 37.42 22.43
C PRO A 489 -1.29 38.74 22.75
N THR A 490 -0.31 38.67 23.65
CA THR A 490 0.60 39.79 23.94
C THR A 490 1.44 40.03 22.68
N PRO A 491 1.58 41.27 22.19
CA PRO A 491 2.33 41.54 20.98
C PRO A 491 3.79 41.11 21.14
N THR A 492 4.23 40.19 20.29
CA THR A 492 5.62 39.81 20.12
C THR A 492 6.43 41.05 19.71
N PRO A 493 7.58 41.35 20.34
CA PRO A 493 8.41 42.49 19.96
C PRO A 493 8.89 42.31 18.51
N THR A 494 8.54 43.27 17.66
CA THR A 494 9.03 43.39 16.28
C THR A 494 10.55 43.52 16.31
N LEU A 495 11.25 42.58 15.69
CA LEU A 495 12.69 42.70 15.48
C LEU A 495 12.97 43.88 14.54
N THR A 496 13.79 44.81 15.01
CA THR A 496 14.33 45.94 14.25
C THR A 496 15.03 45.41 13.00
N PRO A 497 14.71 45.90 11.77
CA PRO A 497 15.38 45.47 10.56
C PRO A 497 16.87 45.82 10.62
N THR A 498 17.72 44.82 10.39
CA THR A 498 19.15 44.99 10.14
C THR A 498 19.33 45.86 8.88
N PRO A 499 20.22 46.88 8.89
CA PRO A 499 20.41 47.74 7.73
C PRO A 499 20.90 46.94 6.52
N THR A 500 20.13 46.99 5.43
CA THR A 500 20.45 46.45 4.12
C THR A 500 21.69 47.14 3.56
N LEU A 501 22.70 46.36 3.15
CA LEU A 501 23.87 46.86 2.44
C LEU A 501 23.44 47.46 1.09
N THR A 502 23.91 48.67 0.83
CA THR A 502 23.73 49.44 -0.39
C THR A 502 24.14 48.64 -1.64
N PRO A 503 23.30 48.54 -2.69
CA PRO A 503 23.68 47.88 -3.94
C PRO A 503 24.82 48.64 -4.63
N THR A 504 25.86 47.90 -5.01
CA THR A 504 26.94 48.34 -5.89
C THR A 504 26.38 48.74 -7.26
N ALA A 505 26.88 49.84 -7.82
CA ALA A 505 26.44 50.41 -9.08
C ALA A 505 26.54 49.41 -10.25
N THR A 506 25.42 49.27 -10.98
CA THR A 506 25.30 48.56 -12.25
C THR A 506 26.15 49.24 -13.33
N PRO A 507 26.95 48.50 -14.12
CA PRO A 507 27.66 49.07 -15.27
C PRO A 507 26.69 49.50 -16.38
N ILE A 508 27.05 50.62 -17.03
CA ILE A 508 26.32 51.30 -18.11
C ILE A 508 26.19 50.39 -19.34
N PRO A 509 24.99 50.20 -19.93
CA PRO A 509 24.84 49.48 -21.19
C PRO A 509 25.35 50.30 -22.39
N VAL A 510 26.14 49.65 -23.23
CA VAL A 510 26.57 50.13 -24.56
C VAL A 510 25.36 50.12 -25.51
N PRO A 511 25.10 51.19 -26.30
CA PRO A 511 23.99 51.18 -27.24
C PRO A 511 24.29 50.26 -28.42
N THR A 512 23.53 49.16 -28.53
CA THR A 512 23.48 48.34 -29.74
C THR A 512 22.41 48.85 -30.69
N SER A 513 22.86 49.21 -31.88
CA SER A 513 22.14 49.61 -33.09
C SER A 513 21.12 48.57 -33.58
N ASP A 514 20.03 49.10 -34.13
CA ASP A 514 18.91 48.40 -34.78
C ASP A 514 19.33 47.36 -35.84
N ILE A 515 18.82 46.12 -35.70
CA ILE A 515 18.71 45.13 -36.79
C ILE A 515 17.27 44.56 -36.76
N PRO A 516 16.57 44.43 -37.90
CA PRO A 516 15.13 44.17 -37.94
C PRO A 516 14.75 42.70 -37.73
N ALA A 517 13.52 42.50 -37.25
CA ALA A 517 12.87 41.26 -36.89
C ALA A 517 12.96 40.14 -37.95
N GLY A 518 13.56 39.02 -37.55
CA GLY A 518 13.52 37.73 -38.24
C GLY A 518 13.38 36.58 -37.23
N ARG A 519 12.15 36.10 -37.06
CA ARG A 519 11.68 34.79 -36.55
C ARG A 519 12.69 33.88 -35.81
N PRO A 520 12.48 33.57 -34.52
CA PRO A 520 13.05 32.38 -33.89
C PRO A 520 12.04 31.22 -33.89
N TRP A 521 12.53 30.06 -34.29
CA TRP A 521 11.86 28.77 -34.20
C TRP A 521 11.93 28.25 -32.76
N ILE A 522 10.76 27.94 -32.18
CA ILE A 522 10.62 27.10 -30.99
C ILE A 522 10.34 25.68 -31.49
N LEU A 523 11.24 24.74 -31.21
CA LEU A 523 11.01 23.31 -31.42
C LEU A 523 10.32 22.76 -30.17
N ILE A 524 8.98 22.74 -30.21
CA ILE A 524 8.14 21.81 -29.46
C ILE A 524 8.14 20.51 -30.25
N GLY A 525 8.62 19.43 -29.64
CA GLY A 525 8.53 18.09 -30.18
C GLY A 525 7.17 17.49 -29.92
N VAL A 526 6.27 17.54 -30.90
CA VAL A 526 5.21 16.53 -31.18
C VAL A 526 4.82 16.69 -32.65
N LEU A 527 5.09 15.70 -33.49
CA LEU A 527 4.21 15.42 -34.63
C LEU A 527 4.31 13.95 -35.05
N ALA A 528 3.21 13.23 -34.84
CA ALA A 528 2.91 11.95 -35.43
C ALA A 528 2.90 12.06 -36.96
N LEU A 529 3.63 11.17 -37.63
CA LEU A 529 3.67 11.09 -39.09
C LEU A 529 2.75 9.94 -39.55
N VAL A 530 1.54 10.32 -39.95
CA VAL A 530 0.62 9.45 -40.69
C VAL A 530 1.14 9.32 -42.12
N MET A 531 1.71 8.16 -42.45
CA MET A 531 2.01 7.75 -43.81
C MET A 531 0.71 7.32 -44.50
N GLY A 532 0.17 8.19 -45.35
CA GLY A 532 -0.93 7.87 -46.26
C GLY A 532 -0.46 6.90 -47.34
N GLY A 533 -0.93 5.66 -47.28
CA GLY A 533 -0.86 4.71 -48.39
C GLY A 533 -1.86 5.08 -49.47
N THR A 534 -1.38 5.47 -50.65
CA THR A 534 -2.18 5.56 -51.86
C THR A 534 -2.34 4.17 -52.48
N ALA A 535 -3.52 3.58 -52.31
CA ALA A 535 -3.93 2.40 -53.06
C ALA A 535 -4.24 2.81 -54.51
N VAL A 536 -3.54 2.16 -55.43
CA VAL A 536 -3.81 2.17 -56.88
C VAL A 536 -5.11 1.42 -57.12
N VAL A 537 -6.12 2.10 -57.65
CA VAL A 537 -7.25 1.46 -58.34
C VAL A 537 -7.17 1.86 -59.81
N VAL A 538 -6.84 0.88 -60.64
CA VAL A 538 -7.00 0.91 -62.09
C VAL A 538 -8.47 0.61 -62.37
N ASP A 539 -9.18 1.52 -63.05
CA ASP A 539 -10.29 1.10 -63.89
C ASP A 539 -10.33 1.86 -65.21
N ARG A 540 -10.72 1.12 -66.24
CA ARG A 540 -10.59 1.33 -67.67
C ARG A 540 -11.62 2.33 -68.20
N GLY A 541 -11.29 3.02 -69.30
CA GLY A 541 -12.30 3.28 -70.33
C GLY A 541 -12.13 4.52 -71.20
N ARG A 542 -11.63 4.26 -72.41
CA ARG A 542 -11.74 5.02 -73.67
C ARG A 542 -10.79 6.19 -73.92
#